data_AF-A0A6I1ZJ54-F1
#
_entry.id   AF-A0A6I1ZJ54-F1
#
_cell.length_a   1.000
_cell.length_b   1.000
_cell.length_c   1.000
_cell.angle_alpha   90.00
_cell.angle_beta   90.00
_cell.angle_gamma   90.00
#
_symmetry.space_group_name_H-M   'P 1'
#
loop_
_entity.id
_entity.type
_entity.pdbx_description
1 polymer ?
#
loop_
_entity_poly.entity_id
_entity_poly.type
_entity_poly.pdbx_seq_one_letter_code
_entity_poly.pdbx_strand_id
1 'polypeptide(L)'
;MRSLIIILLAASLLTAQEVQEAIDTTDAHSNAYIHEDWSYFAERLRNEFLALGERKYRRGEYRAAVMEYFSFLYHFPEDELLPLVHYRIGRAYEQLEEFDLARQQYTLVRDSLDADSRVQVVCLRQLARIDYEQGRYQAVLDLPPMDDPYIMVLKGFASLTEENWTGSEELFRQARRFYPFKARIILDRLITDIQALPDLPYYRGWKRTLWNLLPGGGLVYLHNWGEALGYAVGIGTLAAAAVMTQNWTRYTMGLGAAGLYVMSFKAAARTMDEKNLAIRKARLAEINAAYSLDTFWSFAHPAIY
;
A
#
# COMPACT_ATOMS: atom_id res chain seq x y z
N MET A 1 -90.10 -6.05 30.08
CA MET A 1 -89.63 -6.03 28.66
C MET A 1 -88.29 -5.32 28.46
N ARG A 2 -88.04 -4.13 29.05
CA ARG A 2 -86.76 -3.42 28.88
C ARG A 2 -85.51 -4.19 29.37
N SER A 3 -85.62 -4.92 30.48
CA SER A 3 -84.48 -5.69 31.04
C SER A 3 -84.08 -6.90 30.19
N LEU A 4 -85.03 -7.53 29.49
CA LEU A 4 -84.77 -8.69 28.64
C LEU A 4 -84.05 -8.31 27.34
N ILE A 5 -84.35 -7.11 26.81
CA ILE A 5 -83.72 -6.55 25.60
C ILE A 5 -82.26 -6.16 25.89
N ILE A 6 -81.97 -5.64 27.09
CA ILE A 6 -80.59 -5.27 27.50
C ILE A 6 -79.70 -6.51 27.65
N ILE A 7 -80.24 -7.61 28.19
CA ILE A 7 -79.49 -8.87 28.35
C ILE A 7 -79.20 -9.51 26.97
N LEU A 8 -80.17 -9.48 26.05
CA LEU A 8 -79.98 -9.99 24.68
C LEU A 8 -78.97 -9.14 23.88
N LEU A 9 -79.00 -7.80 24.03
CA LEU A 9 -78.00 -6.92 23.42
C LEU A 9 -76.60 -7.13 24.02
N ALA A 10 -76.49 -7.27 25.34
CA ALA A 10 -75.21 -7.56 26.00
C ALA A 10 -74.64 -8.93 25.58
N ALA A 11 -75.48 -9.95 25.47
CA ALA A 11 -75.07 -11.27 24.97
C ALA A 11 -74.59 -11.20 23.52
N SER A 12 -75.28 -10.44 22.64
CA SER A 12 -74.84 -10.26 21.26
C SER A 12 -73.54 -9.46 21.12
N LEU A 13 -73.30 -8.50 22.03
CA LEU A 13 -72.06 -7.72 22.06
C LEU A 13 -70.88 -8.57 22.53
N LEU A 14 -71.07 -9.42 23.55
CA LEU A 14 -70.02 -10.36 24.01
C LEU A 14 -69.64 -11.34 22.91
N THR A 15 -70.61 -11.92 22.21
CA THR A 15 -70.32 -12.83 21.09
C THR A 15 -69.63 -12.12 19.92
N ALA A 16 -69.95 -10.85 19.67
CA ALA A 16 -69.28 -10.07 18.63
C ALA A 16 -67.83 -9.72 19.01
N GLN A 17 -67.57 -9.45 20.29
CA GLN A 17 -66.24 -9.15 20.80
C GLN A 17 -65.35 -10.40 20.81
N GLU A 18 -65.87 -11.56 21.22
CA GLU A 18 -65.16 -12.85 21.14
C GLU A 18 -64.84 -13.25 19.69
N VAL A 19 -65.76 -12.99 18.75
CA VAL A 19 -65.52 -13.23 17.32
C VAL A 19 -64.47 -12.27 16.76
N GLN A 20 -64.49 -11.00 17.14
CA GLN A 20 -63.47 -10.03 16.71
C GLN A 20 -62.09 -10.38 17.26
N GLU A 21 -61.99 -10.76 18.54
CA GLU A 21 -60.74 -11.19 19.18
C GLU A 21 -60.22 -12.50 18.57
N ALA A 22 -61.11 -13.41 18.17
CA ALA A 22 -60.75 -14.62 17.42
C ALA A 22 -60.24 -14.31 15.99
N ILE A 23 -60.82 -13.31 15.31
CA ILE A 23 -60.34 -12.85 13.99
C ILE A 23 -58.97 -12.18 14.15
N ASP A 24 -58.82 -11.25 15.10
CA ASP A 24 -57.59 -10.52 15.34
C ASP A 24 -56.43 -11.46 15.74
N THR A 25 -56.71 -12.51 16.53
CA THR A 25 -55.71 -13.53 16.88
C THR A 25 -55.36 -14.45 15.71
N THR A 26 -56.33 -14.80 14.85
CA THR A 26 -56.09 -15.62 13.65
C THR A 26 -55.31 -14.84 12.58
N ASP A 27 -55.60 -13.55 12.41
CA ASP A 27 -54.87 -12.64 11.53
C ASP A 27 -53.47 -12.36 12.09
N ALA A 28 -53.31 -12.20 13.40
CA ALA A 28 -52.00 -12.08 14.03
C ALA A 28 -51.16 -13.35 13.88
N HIS A 29 -51.75 -14.54 14.02
CA HIS A 29 -51.04 -15.82 13.86
C HIS A 29 -50.68 -16.11 12.39
N SER A 30 -51.57 -15.81 11.45
CA SER A 30 -51.28 -15.96 10.02
C SER A 30 -50.25 -14.94 9.52
N ASN A 31 -50.33 -13.68 9.96
CA ASN A 31 -49.29 -12.69 9.68
C ASN A 31 -47.96 -13.08 10.33
N ALA A 32 -47.96 -13.59 11.57
CA ALA A 32 -46.73 -14.10 12.21
C ALA A 32 -46.12 -15.26 11.43
N TYR A 33 -46.92 -16.24 10.98
CA TYR A 33 -46.45 -17.37 10.16
C TYR A 33 -45.90 -16.90 8.80
N ILE A 34 -46.59 -15.97 8.14
CA ILE A 34 -46.15 -15.34 6.90
C ILE A 34 -44.82 -14.60 7.14
N HIS A 35 -44.70 -13.82 8.21
CA HIS A 35 -43.46 -13.11 8.57
C HIS A 35 -42.29 -14.07 8.88
N GLU A 36 -42.53 -15.18 9.58
CA GLU A 36 -41.54 -16.23 9.83
C GLU A 36 -41.07 -16.88 8.51
N ASP A 37 -41.98 -17.22 7.60
CA ASP A 37 -41.64 -17.78 6.29
C ASP A 37 -40.88 -16.78 5.38
N TRP A 38 -41.29 -15.51 5.37
CA TRP A 38 -40.61 -14.45 4.60
C TRP A 38 -39.23 -14.12 5.17
N SER A 39 -39.08 -14.08 6.49
CA SER A 39 -37.78 -13.84 7.13
C SER A 39 -36.81 -14.99 6.87
N TYR A 40 -37.28 -16.25 6.96
CA TYR A 40 -36.50 -17.42 6.55
C TYR A 40 -36.11 -17.36 5.07
N PHE A 41 -37.05 -17.02 4.19
CA PHE A 41 -36.77 -16.89 2.76
C PHE A 41 -35.77 -15.76 2.47
N ALA A 42 -35.92 -14.60 3.11
CA ALA A 42 -35.02 -13.47 3.00
C ALA A 42 -33.61 -13.83 3.48
N GLU A 43 -33.48 -14.52 4.62
CA GLU A 43 -32.19 -15.01 5.13
C GLU A 43 -31.52 -16.01 4.16
N ARG A 44 -32.30 -16.94 3.61
CA ARG A 44 -31.79 -17.89 2.61
C ARG A 44 -31.33 -17.17 1.35
N LEU A 45 -32.14 -16.25 0.83
CA LEU A 45 -31.83 -15.48 -0.38
C LEU A 45 -30.59 -14.60 -0.17
N ARG A 46 -30.49 -13.93 0.98
CA ARG A 46 -29.32 -13.17 1.43
C ARG A 46 -28.06 -14.03 1.37
N ASN A 47 -28.09 -15.21 1.97
CA ASN A 47 -26.95 -16.13 2.00
C ASN A 47 -26.59 -16.65 0.59
N GLU A 48 -27.58 -16.86 -0.28
CA GLU A 48 -27.35 -17.28 -1.66
C GLU A 48 -26.62 -16.22 -2.51
N PHE A 49 -26.97 -14.94 -2.41
CA PHE A 49 -26.23 -13.89 -3.12
C PHE A 49 -24.75 -13.86 -2.73
N LEU A 50 -24.44 -13.94 -1.43
CA LEU A 50 -23.07 -14.00 -0.94
C LEU A 50 -22.35 -15.26 -1.42
N ALA A 51 -23.00 -16.41 -1.32
CA ALA A 51 -22.44 -17.68 -1.74
C ALA A 51 -22.18 -17.73 -3.25
N LEU A 52 -23.09 -17.18 -4.07
CA LEU A 52 -22.95 -17.11 -5.52
C LEU A 52 -21.83 -16.15 -5.92
N GLY A 53 -21.78 -14.96 -5.33
CA GLY A 53 -20.70 -14.00 -5.54
C GLY A 53 -19.34 -14.61 -5.19
N GLU A 54 -19.23 -15.26 -4.04
CA GLU A 54 -17.98 -15.91 -3.62
C GLU A 54 -17.60 -17.10 -4.52
N ARG A 55 -18.57 -17.91 -4.98
CA ARG A 55 -18.30 -18.98 -5.96
C ARG A 55 -17.72 -18.42 -7.25
N LYS A 56 -18.29 -17.32 -7.77
CA LYS A 56 -17.81 -16.64 -8.98
C LYS A 56 -16.43 -16.04 -8.77
N TYR A 57 -16.20 -15.38 -7.62
CA TYR A 57 -14.89 -14.84 -7.25
C TYR A 57 -13.81 -15.93 -7.26
N ARG A 58 -14.07 -17.08 -6.62
CA ARG A 58 -13.13 -18.21 -6.59
C ARG A 58 -12.86 -18.84 -7.96
N ARG A 59 -13.76 -18.68 -8.93
CA ARG A 59 -13.56 -19.12 -10.32
C ARG A 59 -12.79 -18.11 -11.18
N GLY A 60 -12.44 -16.94 -10.62
CA GLY A 60 -11.83 -15.84 -11.37
C GLY A 60 -12.83 -15.02 -12.19
N GLU A 61 -14.14 -15.25 -12.02
CA GLU A 61 -15.20 -14.51 -12.71
C GLU A 61 -15.49 -13.19 -11.97
N TYR A 62 -14.47 -12.35 -11.77
CA TYR A 62 -14.54 -11.21 -10.84
C TYR A 62 -15.63 -10.19 -11.20
N ARG A 63 -15.80 -9.88 -12.50
CA ARG A 63 -16.87 -8.97 -12.95
C ARG A 63 -18.25 -9.52 -12.62
N ALA A 64 -18.45 -10.83 -12.77
CA ALA A 64 -19.71 -11.48 -12.44
C ALA A 64 -19.92 -11.56 -10.92
N ALA A 65 -18.86 -11.75 -10.13
CA ALA A 65 -18.91 -11.69 -8.67
C ALA A 65 -19.36 -10.31 -8.18
N VAL A 66 -18.81 -9.24 -8.75
CA VAL A 66 -19.20 -7.85 -8.46
C VAL A 66 -20.70 -7.63 -8.69
N MET A 67 -21.27 -8.16 -9.78
CA MET A 67 -22.71 -8.05 -10.04
C MET A 67 -23.57 -8.73 -8.96
N GLU A 68 -23.16 -9.90 -8.48
CA GLU A 68 -23.88 -10.60 -7.40
C GLU A 68 -23.79 -9.85 -6.07
N TYR A 69 -22.61 -9.30 -5.76
CA TYR A 69 -22.43 -8.51 -4.55
C TYR A 69 -23.24 -7.20 -4.60
N PHE A 70 -23.28 -6.50 -5.74
CA PHE A 70 -24.18 -5.34 -5.88
C PHE A 70 -25.66 -5.73 -5.80
N SER A 71 -26.03 -6.91 -6.27
CA SER A 71 -27.39 -7.43 -6.09
C SER A 71 -27.70 -7.64 -4.62
N PHE A 72 -26.75 -8.11 -3.81
CA PHE A 72 -26.90 -8.15 -2.35
C PHE A 72 -27.14 -6.74 -1.78
N LEU A 73 -26.29 -5.76 -2.12
CA LEU A 73 -26.43 -4.38 -1.62
C LEU A 73 -27.79 -3.76 -1.97
N TYR A 74 -28.34 -4.10 -3.13
CA TYR A 74 -29.64 -3.59 -3.59
C TYR A 74 -30.83 -4.23 -2.84
N HIS A 75 -30.79 -5.54 -2.60
CA HIS A 75 -31.91 -6.26 -1.97
C HIS A 75 -31.85 -6.22 -0.43
N PHE A 76 -30.68 -6.00 0.16
CA PHE A 76 -30.45 -5.97 1.61
C PHE A 76 -29.68 -4.71 2.04
N PRO A 77 -30.22 -3.49 1.82
CA PRO A 77 -29.51 -2.23 2.04
C PRO A 77 -29.27 -1.85 3.51
N GLU A 78 -29.84 -2.60 4.47
CA GLU A 78 -29.71 -2.38 5.91
C GLU A 78 -29.01 -3.57 6.61
N ASP A 79 -28.40 -4.47 5.83
CA ASP A 79 -27.78 -5.67 6.38
C ASP A 79 -26.49 -5.38 7.15
N GLU A 80 -26.26 -6.09 8.25
CA GLU A 80 -25.01 -5.99 9.02
C GLU A 80 -23.76 -6.40 8.21
N LEU A 81 -23.91 -7.19 7.14
CA LEU A 81 -22.80 -7.63 6.30
C LEU A 81 -22.45 -6.65 5.20
N LEU A 82 -23.13 -5.52 5.05
CA LEU A 82 -22.79 -4.50 4.05
C LEU A 82 -21.29 -4.15 4.02
N PRO A 83 -20.60 -3.93 5.17
CA PRO A 83 -19.16 -3.65 5.16
C PRO A 83 -18.33 -4.80 4.58
N LEU A 84 -18.69 -6.05 4.90
CA LEU A 84 -18.02 -7.24 4.36
C LEU A 84 -18.25 -7.36 2.84
N VAL A 85 -19.46 -7.04 2.37
CA VAL A 85 -19.79 -7.09 0.95
C VAL A 85 -19.02 -6.02 0.17
N HIS A 86 -18.96 -4.79 0.68
CA HIS A 86 -18.12 -3.74 0.08
C HIS A 86 -16.64 -4.15 0.04
N TYR A 87 -16.12 -4.76 1.12
CA TYR A 87 -14.77 -5.34 1.09
C TYR A 87 -14.61 -6.39 -0.02
N ARG A 88 -15.56 -7.31 -0.20
CA ARG A 88 -15.52 -8.33 -1.26
C ARG A 88 -15.60 -7.73 -2.67
N ILE A 89 -16.40 -6.68 -2.87
CA ILE A 89 -16.44 -5.92 -4.12
C ILE A 89 -15.07 -5.28 -4.39
N GLY A 90 -14.48 -4.63 -3.37
CA GLY A 90 -13.15 -4.04 -3.47
C GLY A 90 -12.10 -5.07 -3.88
N ARG A 91 -12.11 -6.26 -3.26
CA ARG A 91 -11.23 -7.38 -3.62
C ARG A 91 -11.43 -7.84 -5.06
N ALA A 92 -12.67 -7.90 -5.53
CA ALA A 92 -12.95 -8.28 -6.91
C ALA A 92 -12.46 -7.23 -7.90
N TYR A 93 -12.59 -5.94 -7.58
CA TYR A 93 -12.02 -4.85 -8.40
C TYR A 93 -10.49 -4.86 -8.43
N GLU A 94 -9.81 -5.18 -7.33
CA GLU A 94 -8.35 -5.36 -7.35
C GLU A 94 -7.92 -6.46 -8.31
N GLN A 95 -8.64 -7.60 -8.32
CA GLN A 95 -8.34 -8.69 -9.25
C GLN A 95 -8.63 -8.33 -10.71
N LEU A 96 -9.42 -7.27 -10.95
CA LEU A 96 -9.66 -6.69 -12.26
C LEU A 96 -8.67 -5.55 -12.59
N GLU A 97 -7.72 -5.24 -11.70
CA GLU A 97 -6.80 -4.09 -11.79
C GLU A 97 -7.52 -2.71 -11.81
N GLU A 98 -8.79 -2.67 -11.38
CA GLU A 98 -9.61 -1.47 -11.27
C GLU A 98 -9.41 -0.80 -9.91
N PHE A 99 -8.18 -0.35 -9.63
CA PHE A 99 -7.75 0.09 -8.30
C PHE A 99 -8.55 1.27 -7.74
N ASP A 100 -9.00 2.20 -8.58
CA ASP A 100 -9.79 3.35 -8.13
C ASP A 100 -11.16 2.92 -7.59
N LEU A 101 -11.80 1.97 -8.27
CA LEU A 101 -13.07 1.40 -7.82
C LEU A 101 -12.85 0.59 -6.54
N ALA A 102 -11.78 -0.20 -6.46
CA ALA A 102 -11.43 -0.92 -5.23
C ALA A 102 -11.24 0.03 -4.05
N ARG A 103 -10.49 1.12 -4.26
CA ARG A 103 -10.22 2.15 -3.25
C ARG A 103 -11.50 2.81 -2.76
N GLN A 104 -12.44 3.10 -3.66
CA GLN A 104 -13.75 3.63 -3.30
C GLN A 104 -14.49 2.68 -2.35
N GLN A 105 -14.55 1.39 -2.67
CA GLN A 105 -15.26 0.41 -1.84
C GLN A 105 -14.61 0.24 -0.46
N TYR A 106 -13.29 0.18 -0.37
CA TYR A 106 -12.61 0.08 0.93
C TYR A 106 -12.74 1.34 1.77
N THR A 107 -12.77 2.51 1.14
CA THR A 107 -12.95 3.79 1.83
C THR A 107 -14.32 3.86 2.50
N LEU A 108 -15.38 3.40 1.82
CA LEU A 108 -16.72 3.31 2.41
C LEU A 108 -16.72 2.49 3.70
N VAL A 109 -16.00 1.39 3.74
CA VAL A 109 -15.92 0.52 4.92
C VAL A 109 -15.06 1.13 6.02
N ARG A 110 -13.88 1.66 5.67
CA ARG A 110 -12.96 2.28 6.63
C ARG A 110 -13.62 3.43 7.39
N ASP A 111 -14.40 4.24 6.69
CA ASP A 111 -15.02 5.46 7.25
C ASP A 111 -16.42 5.22 7.83
N SER A 112 -16.96 4.00 7.70
CA SER A 112 -18.27 3.64 8.25
C SER A 112 -18.19 3.41 9.76
N LEU A 113 -19.04 4.11 10.53
CA LEU A 113 -19.12 3.98 11.99
C LEU A 113 -19.73 2.64 12.43
N ASP A 114 -20.58 2.05 11.60
CA ASP A 114 -21.33 0.82 11.92
C ASP A 114 -20.57 -0.44 11.52
N ALA A 115 -19.41 -0.30 10.87
CA ALA A 115 -18.60 -1.43 10.44
C ALA A 115 -17.82 -2.07 11.61
N ASP A 116 -17.77 -3.41 11.62
CA ASP A 116 -16.88 -4.16 12.51
C ASP A 116 -15.43 -3.70 12.30
N SER A 117 -14.76 -3.36 13.41
CA SER A 117 -13.39 -2.84 13.42
C SER A 117 -12.39 -3.76 12.71
N ARG A 118 -12.62 -5.07 12.70
CA ARG A 118 -11.80 -6.04 11.95
C ARG A 118 -11.88 -5.79 10.45
N VAL A 119 -13.08 -5.55 9.93
CA VAL A 119 -13.31 -5.30 8.50
C VAL A 119 -12.73 -3.93 8.11
N GLN A 120 -12.87 -2.92 8.97
CA GLN A 120 -12.23 -1.61 8.80
C GLN A 120 -10.71 -1.74 8.69
N VAL A 121 -10.07 -2.48 9.61
CA VAL A 121 -8.61 -2.69 9.61
C VAL A 121 -8.17 -3.41 8.34
N VAL A 122 -8.89 -4.43 7.88
CA VAL A 122 -8.51 -5.11 6.63
C VAL A 122 -8.67 -4.20 5.42
N CYS A 123 -9.73 -3.39 5.35
CA CYS A 123 -9.88 -2.38 4.30
C CYS A 123 -8.74 -1.35 4.34
N LEU A 124 -8.34 -0.90 5.53
CA LEU A 124 -7.18 -0.01 5.70
C LEU A 124 -5.89 -0.65 5.18
N ARG A 125 -5.64 -1.93 5.47
CA ARG A 125 -4.48 -2.67 4.94
C ARG A 125 -4.49 -2.71 3.41
N GLN A 126 -5.65 -2.96 2.79
CA GLN A 126 -5.76 -2.97 1.33
C GLN A 126 -5.53 -1.59 0.73
N LEU A 127 -6.11 -0.54 1.32
CA LEU A 127 -5.87 0.84 0.91
C LEU A 127 -4.38 1.19 0.96
N ALA A 128 -3.72 0.89 2.08
CA ALA A 128 -2.29 1.14 2.27
C ALA A 128 -1.43 0.36 1.26
N ARG A 129 -1.82 -0.88 0.92
CA ARG A 129 -1.15 -1.67 -0.12
C ARG A 129 -1.33 -1.04 -1.51
N ILE A 130 -2.54 -0.63 -1.87
CA ILE A 130 -2.81 0.05 -3.14
C ILE A 130 -1.98 1.35 -3.23
N ASP A 131 -1.94 2.14 -2.15
CA ASP A 131 -1.13 3.35 -2.10
C ASP A 131 0.36 3.05 -2.29
N TYR A 132 0.86 1.99 -1.65
CA TYR A 132 2.25 1.53 -1.84
C TYR A 132 2.54 1.11 -3.29
N GLU A 133 1.69 0.28 -3.88
CA GLU A 133 1.85 -0.22 -5.26
C GLU A 133 1.77 0.90 -6.30
N GLN A 134 0.96 1.93 -6.06
CA GLN A 134 0.85 3.12 -6.91
C GLN A 134 1.95 4.16 -6.63
N GLY A 135 2.95 3.84 -5.79
CA GLY A 135 4.08 4.72 -5.49
C GLY A 135 3.74 5.90 -4.58
N ARG A 136 2.56 5.91 -3.96
CA ARG A 136 2.16 6.92 -2.96
C ARG A 136 2.74 6.60 -1.59
N TYR A 137 4.07 6.44 -1.53
CA TYR A 137 4.79 6.03 -0.31
C TYR A 137 4.56 6.97 0.86
N GLN A 138 4.51 8.28 0.60
CA GLN A 138 4.24 9.27 1.64
C GLN A 138 2.87 9.07 2.31
N ALA A 139 1.83 8.73 1.53
CA ALA A 139 0.49 8.50 2.08
C ALA A 139 0.49 7.29 3.03
N VAL A 140 1.28 6.26 2.72
CA VAL A 140 1.47 5.08 3.59
C VAL A 140 2.22 5.46 4.87
N LEU A 141 3.28 6.27 4.76
CA LEU A 141 4.07 6.73 5.91
C LEU A 141 3.26 7.63 6.84
N ASP A 142 2.39 8.48 6.29
CA ASP A 142 1.53 9.44 7.00
C ASP A 142 0.38 8.79 7.76
N LEU A 143 0.09 7.50 7.51
CA LEU A 143 -0.89 6.76 8.30
C LEU A 143 -0.57 6.88 9.79
N PRO A 144 -1.56 6.91 10.69
CA PRO A 144 -1.29 6.99 12.12
C PRO A 144 -0.44 5.79 12.59
N PRO A 145 0.32 5.95 13.70
CA PRO A 145 0.95 4.82 14.37
C PRO A 145 -0.11 3.78 14.73
N MET A 146 0.12 2.53 14.33
CA MET A 146 -0.81 1.43 14.56
C MET A 146 -0.01 0.16 14.85
N ASP A 147 -0.43 -0.60 15.85
CA ASP A 147 0.12 -1.92 16.20
C ASP A 147 -0.36 -2.99 15.21
N ASP A 148 -0.18 -2.73 13.92
CA ASP A 148 -0.54 -3.63 12.84
C ASP A 148 0.73 -4.05 12.07
N PRO A 149 1.10 -5.34 12.10
CA PRO A 149 2.34 -5.81 11.47
C PRO A 149 2.38 -5.58 9.97
N TYR A 150 1.23 -5.64 9.27
CA TYR A 150 1.19 -5.42 7.82
C TYR A 150 1.47 -3.96 7.48
N ILE A 151 0.86 -3.04 8.23
CA ILE A 151 1.10 -1.60 8.06
C ILE A 151 2.54 -1.26 8.42
N MET A 152 3.10 -1.83 9.49
CA MET A 152 4.51 -1.60 9.86
C MET A 152 5.47 -2.06 8.76
N VAL A 153 5.26 -3.25 8.19
CA VAL A 153 6.09 -3.76 7.08
C VAL A 153 5.93 -2.90 5.83
N LEU A 154 4.70 -2.51 5.47
CA LEU A 154 4.44 -1.60 4.36
C LEU A 154 5.16 -0.26 4.53
N LYS A 155 5.03 0.37 5.70
CA LYS A 155 5.76 1.59 6.04
C LYS A 155 7.27 1.38 6.00
N GLY A 156 7.76 0.23 6.47
CA GLY A 156 9.18 -0.12 6.43
C GLY A 156 9.73 -0.14 5.01
N PHE A 157 8.99 -0.76 4.08
CA PHE A 157 9.34 -0.75 2.65
C PHE A 157 9.17 0.61 1.97
N ALA A 158 8.12 1.36 2.33
CA ALA A 158 7.95 2.74 1.85
C ALA A 158 9.14 3.61 2.28
N SER A 159 9.54 3.52 3.56
CA SER A 159 10.70 4.21 4.12
C SER A 159 12.01 3.77 3.47
N LEU A 160 12.14 2.49 3.10
CA LEU A 160 13.31 1.98 2.37
C LEU A 160 13.41 2.61 0.97
N THR A 161 12.26 2.76 0.30
CA THR A 161 12.16 3.34 -1.04
C THR A 161 12.45 4.85 -1.02
N GLU A 162 12.02 5.54 0.03
CA GLU A 162 12.35 6.95 0.31
C GLU A 162 13.78 7.16 0.86
N GLU A 163 14.62 6.12 0.83
CA GLU A 163 16.01 6.15 1.29
C GLU A 163 16.21 6.49 2.79
N ASN A 164 15.16 6.37 3.60
CA ASN A 164 15.23 6.53 5.05
C ASN A 164 15.55 5.19 5.72
N TRP A 165 16.84 4.86 5.74
CA TRP A 165 17.38 3.58 6.26
C TRP A 165 17.03 3.36 7.73
N THR A 166 17.21 4.40 8.55
CA THR A 166 16.99 4.32 10.00
C THR A 166 15.51 4.15 10.33
N GLY A 167 14.62 4.85 9.62
CA GLY A 167 13.18 4.70 9.80
C GLY A 167 12.69 3.32 9.36
N SER A 168 13.20 2.85 8.22
CA SER A 168 12.89 1.52 7.68
C SER A 168 13.30 0.41 8.64
N GLU A 169 14.54 0.46 9.13
CA GLU A 169 15.06 -0.49 10.12
C GLU A 169 14.20 -0.55 11.38
N GLU A 170 13.86 0.60 11.95
CA GLU A 170 13.07 0.69 13.18
C GLU A 170 11.67 0.09 12.99
N LEU A 171 11.02 0.38 11.86
CA LEU A 171 9.71 -0.19 11.52
C LEU A 171 9.76 -1.72 11.38
N PHE A 172 10.79 -2.26 10.73
CA PHE A 172 10.95 -3.71 10.64
C PHE A 172 11.25 -4.36 12.00
N ARG A 173 12.01 -3.69 12.87
CA ARG A 173 12.25 -4.14 14.25
C ARG A 173 10.98 -4.16 15.09
N GLN A 174 10.11 -3.17 14.92
CA GLN A 174 8.81 -3.13 15.58
C GLN A 174 7.90 -4.25 15.06
N ALA A 175 7.79 -4.38 13.73
CA ALA A 175 7.01 -5.44 13.08
C ALA A 175 7.43 -6.82 13.56
N ARG A 176 8.74 -7.06 13.70
CA ARG A 176 9.34 -8.33 14.15
C ARG A 176 8.71 -8.91 15.42
N ARG A 177 8.18 -8.08 16.33
CA ARG A 177 7.54 -8.50 17.58
C ARG A 177 6.27 -9.33 17.36
N PHE A 178 5.58 -9.11 16.24
CA PHE A 178 4.30 -9.73 15.91
C PHE A 178 4.42 -10.95 14.99
N TYR A 179 5.59 -11.16 14.39
CA TYR A 179 5.81 -12.22 13.41
C TYR A 179 6.24 -13.56 14.03
N PRO A 180 5.82 -14.71 13.46
CA PRO A 180 6.28 -16.03 13.89
C PRO A 180 7.79 -16.21 13.64
N PHE A 181 8.40 -17.20 14.30
CA PHE A 181 9.85 -17.44 14.24
C PHE A 181 10.44 -17.47 12.83
N LYS A 182 9.78 -18.16 11.89
CA LYS A 182 10.24 -18.24 10.48
C LYS A 182 10.32 -16.87 9.81
N ALA A 183 9.30 -16.03 10.00
CA ALA A 183 9.25 -14.68 9.43
C ALA A 183 10.24 -13.73 10.11
N ARG A 184 10.47 -13.89 11.43
CA ARG A 184 11.47 -13.12 12.16
C ARG A 184 12.88 -13.32 11.59
N ILE A 185 13.25 -14.53 11.22
CA ILE A 185 14.55 -14.81 10.57
C ILE A 185 14.70 -14.01 9.26
N ILE A 186 13.63 -13.92 8.47
CA ILE A 186 13.64 -13.16 7.21
C ILE A 186 13.76 -11.67 7.50
N LEU A 187 13.01 -11.14 8.48
CA LEU A 187 13.12 -9.75 8.93
C LEU A 187 14.52 -9.43 9.47
N ASP A 188 15.14 -10.33 10.25
CA ASP A 188 16.48 -10.13 10.80
C ASP A 188 17.53 -10.01 9.69
N ARG A 189 17.41 -10.81 8.62
CA ARG A 189 18.28 -10.71 7.43
C ARG A 189 18.04 -9.40 6.67
N LEU A 190 16.78 -9.03 6.45
CA LEU A 190 16.42 -7.75 5.83
C LEU A 190 16.99 -6.55 6.62
N ILE A 191 16.82 -6.56 7.95
CA ILE A 191 17.37 -5.54 8.84
C ILE A 191 18.90 -5.47 8.71
N THR A 192 19.58 -6.62 8.69
CA THR A 192 21.04 -6.69 8.51
C THR A 192 21.47 -6.11 7.15
N ASP A 193 20.73 -6.42 6.09
CA ASP A 193 21.00 -5.90 4.75
C ASP A 193 20.79 -4.38 4.67
N ILE A 194 19.76 -3.86 5.34
CA ILE A 194 19.50 -2.40 5.45
C ILE A 194 20.62 -1.71 6.23
N GLN A 195 21.07 -2.29 7.34
CA GLN A 195 22.18 -1.76 8.15
C GLN A 195 23.49 -1.67 7.36
N ALA A 196 23.69 -2.52 6.36
CA ALA A 196 24.88 -2.49 5.51
C ALA A 196 24.82 -1.41 4.40
N LEU A 197 23.65 -0.82 4.12
CA LEU A 197 23.48 0.18 3.04
C LEU A 197 24.32 1.46 3.21
N PRO A 198 24.46 2.04 4.42
CA PRO A 198 25.33 3.19 4.64
C PRO A 198 26.82 2.89 4.42
N ASP A 199 27.22 1.63 4.64
CA ASP A 199 28.62 1.16 4.63
C ASP A 199 29.04 0.54 3.30
N LEU A 200 28.21 0.63 2.26
CA LEU A 200 28.57 0.20 0.91
C LEU A 200 29.86 0.89 0.44
N PRO A 201 30.64 0.26 -0.47
CA PRO A 201 31.90 0.79 -0.98
C PRO A 201 31.68 1.98 -1.92
N TYR A 202 31.01 3.02 -1.44
CA TYR A 202 30.83 4.27 -2.12
C TYR A 202 32.20 4.89 -2.39
N TYR A 203 32.35 5.44 -3.58
CA TYR A 203 33.42 6.38 -3.91
C TYR A 203 33.27 7.60 -2.99
N ARG A 204 34.00 7.61 -1.87
CA ARG A 204 34.07 8.69 -0.87
C ARG A 204 35.51 8.85 -0.36
N GLY A 205 35.83 10.03 0.19
CA GLY A 205 36.99 10.24 1.06
C GLY A 205 38.26 10.83 0.41
N TRP A 206 39.35 10.78 1.20
CA TRP A 206 40.66 11.39 0.92
C TRP A 206 41.31 10.96 -0.39
N LYS A 207 40.98 9.74 -0.88
CA LYS A 207 41.45 9.22 -2.17
C LYS A 207 40.99 10.11 -3.33
N ARG A 208 39.75 10.64 -3.29
CA ARG A 208 39.27 11.63 -4.27
C ARG A 208 40.13 12.90 -4.22
N THR A 209 40.40 13.39 -3.02
CA THR A 209 41.20 14.62 -2.81
C THR A 209 42.62 14.46 -3.35
N LEU A 210 43.22 13.28 -3.21
CA LEU A 210 44.54 12.98 -3.77
C LEU A 210 44.52 12.95 -5.30
N TRP A 211 43.56 12.23 -5.90
CA TRP A 211 43.43 12.12 -7.35
C TRP A 211 43.03 13.43 -8.02
N ASN A 212 42.44 14.35 -7.26
CA ASN A 212 42.14 15.70 -7.70
C ASN A 212 43.37 16.60 -7.85
N LEU A 213 44.54 16.22 -7.33
CA LEU A 213 45.75 17.02 -7.54
C LEU A 213 46.22 17.03 -9.00
N LEU A 214 45.77 16.04 -9.79
CA LEU A 214 46.11 15.93 -11.21
C LEU A 214 44.90 16.31 -12.10
N PRO A 215 45.13 17.04 -13.20
CA PRO A 215 44.09 17.29 -14.21
C PRO A 215 43.47 15.98 -14.69
N GLY A 216 42.17 15.78 -14.45
CA GLY A 216 41.46 14.53 -14.82
C GLY A 216 41.76 13.31 -13.93
N GLY A 217 42.60 13.42 -12.89
CA GLY A 217 42.96 12.28 -12.04
C GLY A 217 41.77 11.70 -11.25
N GLY A 218 40.82 12.55 -10.85
CA GLY A 218 39.56 12.10 -10.23
C GLY A 218 38.75 11.16 -11.14
N LEU A 219 38.80 11.37 -12.47
CA LEU A 219 38.14 10.50 -13.45
C LEU A 219 38.92 9.19 -13.66
N VAL A 220 40.26 9.23 -13.57
CA VAL A 220 41.10 8.01 -13.57
C VAL A 220 40.73 7.09 -12.41
N TYR A 221 40.56 7.64 -11.20
CA TYR A 221 40.12 6.88 -10.03
C TYR A 221 38.75 6.21 -10.23
N LEU A 222 37.89 6.82 -11.03
CA LEU A 222 36.57 6.29 -11.39
C LEU A 222 36.61 5.38 -12.63
N HIS A 223 37.81 5.05 -13.14
CA HIS A 223 38.04 4.29 -14.37
C HIS A 223 37.44 4.91 -15.64
N ASN A 224 37.20 6.23 -15.65
CA ASN A 224 36.73 6.98 -16.83
C ASN A 224 37.93 7.58 -17.58
N TRP A 225 38.69 6.72 -18.27
CA TRP A 225 39.92 7.10 -18.96
C TRP A 225 39.70 8.05 -20.14
N GLY A 226 38.56 7.94 -20.83
CA GLY A 226 38.24 8.78 -21.99
C GLY A 226 38.13 10.26 -21.61
N GLU A 227 37.30 10.57 -20.61
CA GLU A 227 37.17 11.95 -20.13
C GLU A 227 38.45 12.42 -19.42
N ALA A 228 39.11 11.55 -18.65
CA ALA A 228 40.37 11.88 -18.00
C ALA A 228 41.43 12.35 -19.00
N LEU A 229 41.62 11.60 -20.09
CA LEU A 229 42.54 11.94 -21.17
C LEU A 229 42.14 13.24 -21.86
N GLY A 230 40.84 13.45 -22.13
CA GLY A 230 40.34 14.69 -22.71
C GLY A 230 40.70 15.93 -21.89
N TYR A 231 40.46 15.89 -20.59
CA TYR A 231 40.84 17.00 -19.69
C TYR A 231 42.36 17.17 -19.60
N ALA A 232 43.12 16.08 -19.46
CA ALA A 232 44.58 16.13 -19.37
C ALA A 232 45.22 16.76 -20.62
N VAL A 233 44.77 16.34 -21.82
CA VAL A 233 45.24 16.91 -23.09
C VAL A 233 44.83 18.37 -23.21
N GLY A 234 43.55 18.71 -22.99
CA GLY A 234 43.07 20.09 -23.13
C GLY A 234 43.78 21.08 -22.20
N ILE A 235 43.96 20.70 -20.93
CA ILE A 235 44.66 21.52 -19.94
C ILE A 235 46.15 21.61 -20.28
N GLY A 236 46.78 20.50 -20.65
CA GLY A 236 48.20 20.47 -21.06
C GLY A 236 48.48 21.34 -22.28
N THR A 237 47.63 21.27 -23.32
CA THR A 237 47.77 22.10 -24.53
C THR A 237 47.64 23.58 -24.21
N LEU A 238 46.62 23.99 -23.43
CA LEU A 238 46.43 25.39 -23.06
C LEU A 238 47.57 25.91 -22.16
N ALA A 239 48.02 25.10 -21.21
CA ALA A 239 49.14 25.45 -20.34
C ALA A 239 50.45 25.60 -21.13
N ALA A 240 50.75 24.65 -22.02
CA ALA A 240 51.93 24.72 -22.88
C ALA A 240 51.88 25.96 -23.80
N ALA A 241 50.74 26.23 -24.43
CA ALA A 241 50.56 27.39 -25.28
C ALA A 241 50.71 28.71 -24.50
N ALA A 242 50.24 28.77 -23.24
CA ALA A 242 50.42 29.93 -22.36
C ALA A 242 51.90 30.17 -22.01
N VAL A 243 52.70 29.11 -21.83
CA VAL A 243 54.14 29.23 -21.56
C VAL A 243 54.91 29.67 -22.81
N MET A 244 54.53 29.20 -23.99
CA MET A 244 55.22 29.49 -25.26
C MET A 244 54.89 30.87 -25.84
N THR A 245 53.79 31.51 -25.41
CA THR A 245 53.39 32.83 -25.90
C THR A 245 53.81 33.96 -24.95
N GLN A 246 54.37 35.04 -25.50
CA GLN A 246 54.82 36.22 -24.73
C GLN A 246 53.82 37.39 -24.78
N ASN A 247 52.68 37.18 -25.43
CA ASN A 247 51.67 38.18 -25.71
C ASN A 247 50.54 38.08 -24.67
N TRP A 248 49.58 39.00 -24.72
CA TRP A 248 48.41 38.98 -23.82
C TRP A 248 47.59 37.66 -23.89
N THR A 249 47.66 36.94 -25.01
CA THR A 249 47.00 35.64 -25.24
C THR A 249 47.41 34.55 -24.24
N ARG A 250 48.57 34.67 -23.58
CA ARG A 250 48.98 33.73 -22.53
C ARG A 250 48.00 33.71 -21.36
N TYR A 251 47.43 34.86 -21.01
CA TYR A 251 46.50 35.01 -19.91
C TYR A 251 45.15 34.35 -20.25
N THR A 252 44.69 34.50 -21.49
CA THR A 252 43.45 33.84 -21.94
C THR A 252 43.59 32.32 -21.96
N MET A 253 44.75 31.81 -22.40
CA MET A 253 45.04 30.37 -22.39
C MET A 253 45.16 29.84 -20.95
N GLY A 254 45.84 30.57 -20.07
CA GLY A 254 45.93 30.23 -18.65
C GLY A 254 44.57 30.21 -17.96
N LEU A 255 43.70 31.18 -18.22
CA LEU A 255 42.32 31.20 -17.74
C LEU A 255 41.51 30.03 -18.30
N GLY A 256 41.69 29.68 -19.58
CA GLY A 256 41.05 28.51 -20.18
C GLY A 256 41.50 27.20 -19.54
N ALA A 257 42.81 27.04 -19.28
CA ALA A 257 43.36 25.87 -18.59
C ALA A 257 42.81 25.74 -17.16
N ALA A 258 42.75 26.86 -16.42
CA ALA A 258 42.15 26.91 -15.09
C ALA A 258 40.65 26.57 -15.12
N GLY A 259 39.92 27.08 -16.12
CA GLY A 259 38.51 26.75 -16.34
C GLY A 259 38.28 25.27 -16.60
N LEU A 260 39.06 24.67 -17.51
CA LEU A 260 39.01 23.22 -17.78
C LEU A 260 39.38 22.39 -16.56
N TYR A 261 40.35 22.84 -15.76
CA TYR A 261 40.74 22.18 -14.52
C TYR A 261 39.56 22.15 -13.53
N VAL A 262 38.86 23.27 -13.33
CA VAL A 262 37.65 23.32 -12.51
C VAL A 262 36.53 22.43 -13.07
N MET A 263 36.34 22.41 -14.39
CA MET A 263 35.37 21.53 -15.04
C MET A 263 35.69 20.05 -14.83
N SER A 264 36.97 19.66 -14.86
CA SER A 264 37.40 18.27 -14.62
C SER A 264 36.98 17.77 -13.23
N PHE A 265 37.01 18.65 -12.22
CA PHE A 265 36.50 18.30 -10.89
C PHE A 265 35.00 18.12 -10.85
N LYS A 266 34.25 19.00 -11.53
CA LYS A 266 32.80 18.88 -11.62
C LYS A 266 32.40 17.60 -12.35
N ALA A 267 33.10 17.23 -13.41
CA ALA A 267 32.89 15.98 -14.13
C ALA A 267 33.19 14.74 -13.25
N ALA A 268 34.31 14.75 -12.52
CA ALA A 268 34.65 13.69 -11.58
C ALA A 268 33.59 13.56 -10.46
N ALA A 269 33.11 14.68 -9.90
CA ALA A 269 32.07 14.67 -8.88
C ALA A 269 30.75 14.06 -9.40
N ARG A 270 30.30 14.46 -10.60
CA ARG A 270 29.10 13.91 -11.24
C ARG A 270 29.23 12.40 -11.47
N THR A 271 30.34 11.98 -12.09
CA THR A 271 30.60 10.55 -12.37
C THR A 271 30.63 9.72 -11.08
N MET A 272 31.17 10.29 -9.99
CA MET A 272 31.21 9.65 -8.68
C MET A 272 29.80 9.47 -8.11
N ASP A 273 28.97 10.51 -8.16
CA ASP A 273 27.59 10.46 -7.69
C ASP A 273 26.76 9.46 -8.50
N GLU A 274 26.96 9.40 -9.82
CA GLU A 274 26.34 8.41 -10.71
C GLU A 274 26.73 6.98 -10.35
N LYS A 275 28.02 6.72 -10.13
CA LYS A 275 28.51 5.38 -9.73
C LYS A 275 28.02 4.99 -8.34
N ASN A 276 28.03 5.92 -7.38
CA ASN A 276 27.50 5.68 -6.04
C ASN A 276 25.99 5.39 -6.06
N LEU A 277 25.25 6.15 -6.87
CA LEU A 277 23.83 5.91 -7.10
C LEU A 277 23.59 4.53 -7.72
N ALA A 278 24.42 4.11 -8.69
CA ALA A 278 24.33 2.79 -9.30
C ALA A 278 24.58 1.66 -8.29
N ILE A 279 25.61 1.78 -7.44
CA ILE A 279 25.90 0.82 -6.35
C ILE A 279 24.69 0.68 -5.43
N ARG A 280 24.15 1.81 -4.96
CA ARG A 280 22.97 1.83 -4.07
C ARG A 280 21.75 1.22 -4.74
N LYS A 281 21.42 1.62 -5.98
CA LYS A 281 20.27 1.09 -6.71
C LYS A 281 20.38 -0.41 -6.96
N ALA A 282 21.57 -0.89 -7.31
CA ALA A 282 21.81 -2.32 -7.47
C ALA A 282 21.55 -3.08 -6.15
N ARG A 283 22.07 -2.57 -5.03
CA ARG A 283 21.85 -3.20 -3.72
C ARG A 283 20.38 -3.16 -3.28
N LEU A 284 19.67 -2.06 -3.51
CA LEU A 284 18.24 -1.96 -3.23
C LEU A 284 17.42 -2.92 -4.10
N ALA A 285 17.79 -3.10 -5.38
CA ALA A 285 17.15 -4.06 -6.25
C ALA A 285 17.35 -5.50 -5.76
N GLU A 286 18.55 -5.85 -5.26
CA GLU A 286 18.81 -7.14 -4.62
C GLU A 286 17.93 -7.36 -3.39
N ILE A 287 17.83 -6.35 -2.51
CA ILE A 287 16.98 -6.41 -1.31
C ILE A 287 15.51 -6.60 -1.71
N ASN A 288 14.98 -5.78 -2.61
CA ASN A 288 13.59 -5.87 -3.06
C ASN A 288 13.28 -7.19 -3.78
N ALA A 289 14.27 -7.80 -4.45
CA ALA A 289 14.12 -9.12 -5.06
C ALA A 289 14.17 -10.26 -4.03
N ALA A 290 14.97 -10.12 -2.97
CA ALA A 290 15.11 -11.12 -1.91
C ALA A 290 13.94 -11.09 -0.91
N TYR A 291 13.35 -9.92 -0.68
CA TYR A 291 12.32 -9.69 0.32
C TYR A 291 11.07 -9.10 -0.34
N SER A 292 10.03 -9.92 -0.55
CA SER A 292 8.76 -9.45 -1.08
C SER A 292 7.76 -9.13 0.03
N LEU A 293 6.93 -8.12 -0.23
CA LEU A 293 5.79 -7.79 0.63
C LEU A 293 4.88 -9.01 0.85
N ASP A 294 4.60 -9.76 -0.22
CA ASP A 294 3.77 -10.98 -0.19
C ASP A 294 4.30 -12.05 0.77
N THR A 295 5.63 -12.18 0.86
CA THR A 295 6.26 -13.11 1.81
C THR A 295 5.83 -12.78 3.23
N PHE A 296 5.93 -11.52 3.64
CA PHE A 296 5.52 -11.10 4.99
C PHE A 296 4.00 -11.12 5.17
N TRP A 297 3.23 -10.84 4.12
CA TRP A 297 1.78 -10.92 4.18
C TRP A 297 1.26 -12.35 4.37
N SER A 298 2.00 -13.35 3.87
CA SER A 298 1.67 -14.77 4.04
C SER A 298 1.85 -15.29 5.47
N PHE A 299 2.72 -14.65 6.26
CA PHE A 299 3.04 -15.09 7.63
C PHE A 299 2.15 -14.45 8.69
N ALA A 300 1.67 -13.24 8.45
CA ALA A 300 0.70 -12.62 9.32
C ALA A 300 -0.66 -13.29 9.06
N HIS A 301 -1.35 -13.68 10.12
CA HIS A 301 -2.50 -14.58 10.07
C HIS A 301 -3.78 -13.90 9.53
N PRO A 302 -4.80 -14.67 9.10
CA PRO A 302 -5.99 -14.17 8.42
C PRO A 302 -6.92 -13.50 9.43
N ALA A 303 -6.87 -12.18 9.55
CA ALA A 303 -7.86 -11.46 10.33
C ALA A 303 -9.16 -11.24 9.53
N ILE A 304 -9.68 -12.28 8.86
CA ILE A 304 -11.10 -12.45 8.49
C ILE A 304 -11.35 -13.98 8.36
N TYR A 305 -11.56 -14.64 9.49
CA TYR A 305 -12.55 -15.70 9.64
C TYR A 305 -13.26 -15.46 10.97
#